data_AF-A0A1F9HUA1-F1
#
_entry.id   AF-A0A1F9HUA1-F1
#
_cell.length_a   1.000
_cell.length_b   1.000
_cell.length_c   1.000
_cell.angle_alpha   90.00
_cell.angle_beta   90.00
_cell.angle_gamma   90.00
#
_symmetry.space_group_name_H-M   'P 1'
#
loop_
_entity.id
_entity.type
_entity.pdbx_description
1 polymer ?
#
loop_
_entity_poly.entity_id
_entity_poly.type
_entity_poly.pdbx_seq_one_letter_code
_entity_poly.pdbx_strand_id
1 'polypeptide(L)' 'MSETITIRLSEKLQQELKTVVRLEKTSKSEIIRDAVTRYLAVKRFKRLRKQVLPFAKRKGLLTDEDVLNGRR' A
#
# COMPACT_ATOMS: atom_id res chain seq x y z
N MET A 1 10.49 -19.63 -4.51
CA MET A 1 11.31 -19.74 -3.26
C MET A 1 10.62 -18.92 -2.18
N SER A 2 10.40 -19.50 -1.00
CA SER A 2 9.87 -18.78 0.16
C SER A 2 11.02 -18.43 1.09
N GLU A 3 11.38 -17.15 1.19
CA GLU A 3 12.31 -16.66 2.21
C GLU A 3 11.54 -16.30 3.49
N THR A 4 12.11 -16.67 4.64
CA THR A 4 11.52 -16.33 5.93
C THR A 4 12.04 -14.97 6.37
N ILE A 5 11.12 -14.06 6.70
CA ILE A 5 11.44 -12.71 7.16
C ILE A 5 11.02 -12.60 8.63
N THR A 6 11.97 -12.24 9.50
CA THR A 6 11.68 -11.97 10.91
C THR A 6 11.60 -10.46 11.10
N ILE A 7 10.45 -9.97 11.56
CA ILE A 7 10.21 -8.55 11.78
C ILE A 7 9.75 -8.31 13.22
N ARG A 8 10.19 -7.18 13.79
CA ARG A 8 9.69 -6.72 15.09
C ARG A 8 8.43 -5.89 14.89
N LEU A 9 7.38 -6.23 15.63
CA LEU A 9 6.11 -5.50 15.65
C LEU A 9 5.84 -5.02 17.07
N SER A 10 5.29 -3.81 17.21
CA SER A 10 4.82 -3.32 18.51
C SER A 10 3.73 -4.24 19.07
N GLU A 11 3.62 -4.32 20.39
CA GLU A 11 2.64 -5.17 21.07
C GLU A 11 1.21 -4.88 20.61
N LYS A 12 0.87 -3.59 20.47
CA LYS A 12 -0.41 -3.13 19.94
C LYS A 12 -0.70 -3.72 18.57
N LEU A 13 0.26 -3.64 17.64
CA LEU A 13 0.08 -4.14 16.28
C LEU A 13 -0.03 -5.66 16.25
N GLN A 14 0.66 -6.37 17.14
CA GLN A 14 0.52 -7.81 17.28
C GLN A 14 -0.89 -8.20 17.78
N GLN A 15 -1.47 -7.43 18.70
CA GLN A 15 -2.83 -7.65 19.19
C GLN A 15 -3.86 -7.39 18.09
N GLU A 16 -3.75 -6.29 17.36
CA GLU A 16 -4.61 -5.98 16.21
C GLU A 16 -4.53 -7.09 15.15
N LEU A 17 -3.32 -7.54 14.80
CA LEU A 17 -3.12 -8.62 13.83
C LEU A 17 -3.76 -9.94 14.29
N LYS A 18 -3.67 -10.28 15.59
CA LYS A 18 -4.33 -11.47 16.15
C LYS A 18 -5.85 -11.38 16.04
N THR A 19 -6.43 -10.21 16.29
CA THR A 19 -7.87 -9.97 16.18
C THR A 19 -8.35 -10.17 14.75
N VAL A 20 -7.68 -9.56 13.77
CA VAL A 20 -8.02 -9.70 12.35
C VAL A 20 -7.92 -11.16 11.91
N VAL A 21 -6.82 -11.83 12.24
CA VAL A 21 -6.61 -13.26 11.94
C VAL A 21 -7.75 -14.13 12.45
N ARG A 22 -8.24 -13.87 13.68
CA ARG A 22 -9.35 -14.61 14.28
C ARG A 22 -10.68 -14.34 13.57
N LEU A 23 -10.95 -13.09 13.20
CA LEU A 23 -12.19 -12.69 12.54
C LEU A 23 -12.28 -13.21 11.11
N GLU A 24 -11.18 -13.11 10.36
CA GLU A 24 -11.12 -13.49 8.94
C GLU A 24 -10.79 -14.98 8.73
N LYS A 25 -10.53 -15.73 9.81
CA LYS A 25 -10.17 -17.17 9.76
C LYS A 25 -8.99 -17.46 8.83
N THR A 26 -8.00 -16.58 8.82
CA THR A 26 -6.81 -16.65 7.97
C THR A 26 -5.54 -16.80 8.82
N SER A 27 -4.35 -16.77 8.21
CA SER A 27 -3.07 -16.83 8.93
C SER A 27 -2.39 -15.46 9.01
N LYS A 28 -1.55 -15.25 10.04
CA LYS A 28 -0.72 -14.04 10.16
C LYS A 28 0.14 -13.82 8.91
N SER A 29 0.71 -14.90 8.39
CA SER A 29 1.59 -14.90 7.22
C SER A 29 0.85 -14.44 5.97
N GLU A 30 -0.41 -14.85 5.82
CA GLU A 30 -1.26 -14.48 4.69
C GLU A 30 -1.64 -13.00 4.74
N ILE A 31 -2.11 -12.52 5.90
CA ILE A 31 -2.39 -11.08 6.11
C ILE A 31 -1.14 -10.23 5.84
N ILE A 32 0.01 -10.62 6.38
CA ILE A 32 1.26 -9.86 6.18
C ILE A 32 1.65 -9.88 4.70
N ARG A 33 1.56 -11.04 4.03
CA ARG A 33 1.90 -11.15 2.61
C ARG A 33 1.00 -10.28 1.75
N ASP A 34 -0.31 -10.29 2.03
CA ASP A 34 -1.27 -9.47 1.32
C ASP A 34 -1.04 -7.97 1.58
N ALA A 35 -0.83 -7.57 2.84
CA ALA A 35 -0.52 -6.20 3.21
C ALA A 35 0.74 -5.68 2.51
N VAL A 36 1.83 -6.47 2.49
CA VAL A 36 3.07 -6.13 1.80
C VAL A 36 2.85 -6.04 0.29
N THR A 37 2.11 -6.98 -0.29
CA THR A 37 1.79 -6.99 -1.72
C THR A 37 1.03 -5.72 -2.12
N ARG A 38 -0.04 -5.38 -1.39
CA ARG A 38 -0.82 -4.16 -1.60
C ARG A 38 0.02 -2.90 -1.43
N TYR A 39 0.84 -2.84 -0.38
CA TYR A 39 1.75 -1.71 -0.14
C TYR A 39 2.71 -1.49 -1.30
N LEU A 40 3.36 -2.56 -1.78
CA LEU A 40 4.28 -2.49 -2.92
C LEU A 40 3.57 -2.09 -4.21
N ALA A 41 2.37 -2.60 -4.46
CA ALA A 41 1.56 -2.22 -5.63
C ALA A 41 1.25 -0.71 -5.63
N VAL A 42 0.80 -0.17 -4.49
CA VAL A 42 0.53 1.28 -4.36
C VAL A 42 1.81 2.10 -4.58
N LYS A 43 2.95 1.67 -4.03
CA LYS A 43 4.24 2.37 -4.25
C LYS A 43 4.67 2.35 -5.71
N ARG A 44 4.54 1.20 -6.39
CA ARG A 44 4.84 1.07 -7.83
C ARG A 44 3.94 1.98 -8.66
N PHE A 45 2.64 1.96 -8.39
CA PHE A 45 1.67 2.83 -9.06
C PHE A 45 2.00 4.31 -8.88
N LYS A 46 2.25 4.75 -7.64
CA LYS A 46 2.62 6.15 -7.35
C LYS A 46 3.90 6.57 -8.07
N ARG A 47 4.88 5.67 -8.19
CA ARG A 47 6.12 5.94 -8.95
C ARG A 47 5.83 6.13 -10.44
N LEU A 48 5.07 5.22 -11.05
CA LEU A 48 4.68 5.31 -12.46
C LEU A 48 3.86 6.56 -12.74
N ARG A 49 2.89 6.86 -11.87
CA ARG A 49 2.07 8.07 -11.98
C ARG A 49 2.93 9.33 -12.00
N LYS A 50 3.93 9.45 -11.12
CA LYS A 50 4.85 10.62 -11.13
C LYS A 50 5.58 10.80 -12.46
N GLN A 51 5.92 9.72 -13.15
CA GLN A 51 6.59 9.77 -14.45
C GLN A 51 5.63 10.18 -15.58
N VAL A 52 4.39 9.68 -15.55
CA VAL A 52 3.39 9.92 -16.60
C VAL A 52 2.64 11.24 -16.43
N LEU A 53 2.45 11.70 -15.19
CA LEU A 53 1.64 12.89 -14.86
C LEU A 53 2.05 14.16 -15.63
N PRO A 54 3.34 14.48 -15.85
CA PRO A 54 3.72 15.65 -16.66
C PRO A 54 3.18 15.60 -18.09
N PHE A 55 3.11 14.41 -18.69
CA PHE A 55 2.57 14.20 -20.03
C PHE A 55 1.04 14.31 -20.04
N ALA A 56 0.39 13.71 -19.04
CA ALA A 56 -1.06 13.79 -18.85
C ALA A 56 -1.54 15.24 -18.63
N LYS A 57 -0.81 16.01 -17.80
CA LYS A 57 -1.06 17.44 -17.54
C LYS A 57 -1.09 18.28 -18.81
N ARG A 58 -0.13 18.09 -19.72
CA ARG A 58 -0.10 18.80 -21.01
C ARG A 58 -1.29 18.48 -21.91
N LYS A 59 -1.94 17.33 -21.69
CA LYS A 59 -3.15 16.91 -22.39
C LYS A 59 -4.44 17.25 -21.62
N GLY A 60 -4.35 18.01 -20.52
CA GLY A 60 -5.51 18.37 -19.69
C GLY A 60 -6.08 17.23 -18.84
N LEU A 61 -5.39 16.09 -18.77
CA LEU A 61 -5.83 14.93 -17.97
C LEU A 61 -5.31 15.07 -16.54
N LEU A 62 -6.20 15.46 -15.63
CA LEU A 62 -5.95 15.64 -14.20
C LEU A 62 -7.01 14.88 -13.40
N THR A 63 -6.61 14.36 -12.24
CA THR A 63 -7.59 13.86 -11.27
C THR A 63 -7.95 14.97 -10.27
N ASP A 64 -9.08 14.83 -9.58
CA ASP A 64 -9.48 15.75 -8.50
C ASP A 64 -8.37 15.94 -7.47
N GLU A 65 -7.68 14.85 -7.11
CA GLU A 65 -6.53 14.90 -6.22
C GLU A 65 -5.38 15.79 -6.75
N ASP A 66 -5.12 15.80 -8.06
CA ASP A 66 -4.08 16.65 -8.64
C ASP A 66 -4.46 18.14 -8.56
N VAL A 67 -5.75 18.44 -8.68
CA VAL A 67 -6.28 19.80 -8.59
C VAL A 67 -6.27 20.29 -7.14
N LEU A 68 -6.73 19.45 -6.22
CA LEU A 68 -6.79 19.76 -4.78
C LEU A 68 -5.38 19.92 -4.19
N ASN A 69 -4.42 19.08 -4.58
CA ASN A 69 -3.05 19.13 -4.07
C ASN A 69 -2.15 20.14 -4.80
N GLY A 70 -2.57 20.64 -5.97
CA GLY A 70 -1.81 21.61 -6.78
C GLY A 70 -1.99 23.08 -6.37
N ARG A 71 -2.92 23.39 -5.45
CA ARG A 71 -3.20 24.77 -4.96
C ARG A 71 -2.30 25.20 -3.78
N ARG A 72 -1.01 24.83 -3.80
CA ARG A 72 -0.02 25.34 -2.83
C ARG A 72 1.10 26.07 -3.55
#